data_AF-A0A840YIU9-F1
#
_entry.id   AF-A0A840YIU9-F1
#
_cell.length_a   1.000
_cell.length_b   1.000
_cell.length_c   1.000
_cell.angle_alpha   90.00
_cell.angle_beta   90.00
_cell.angle_gamma   90.00
#
_symmetry.space_group_name_H-M   'P 1'
#
loop_
_entity.id
_entity.type
_entity.pdbx_description
1 polymer ?
#
loop_
_entity_poly.entity_id
_entity_poly.type
_entity_poly.pdbx_seq_one_letter_code
_entity_poly.pdbx_strand_id
1 'polypeptide(L)'
;MNTATVPQAELDSYAERLGAVLLRGGVGGLYGEARAQGVRVNLLINDCDLQRIPWEYLCGPGELPTPDADRAVTRIVACRTPPGPRFRSSEKRDLRVLLAVSREAGDTFVPLEEMTATLRRKFALRMPTGGVTLEVRAVATKRAFFDAVREPEKPWDIMHYLGHGEVRQFTGAPVGVLLLTNDAGRIDSMRAQQFATMVSGVQPRLVLLTACNSAEPAVAAPFANMARALVSSGVPAVVANQMAIPADTVAEFCGGLYDKLLRCGDIDEAVNAGRLRSHTTLARGDEDTASIEWGIPVLYRAPSAQLLFPEFA
;
A
#
# COMPACT_ATOMS: atom_id res chain seq x y z
N MET A 1 -13.28 13.87 5.39
CA MET A 1 -12.47 13.11 6.37
C MET A 1 -11.55 14.09 7.06
N ASN A 2 -11.40 14.02 8.38
CA ASN A 2 -10.48 14.90 9.11
C ASN A 2 -9.04 14.53 8.78
N THR A 3 -8.18 15.55 8.74
CA THR A 3 -6.72 15.38 8.63
C THR A 3 -6.19 14.66 9.86
N ALA A 4 -5.22 13.77 9.68
CA ALA A 4 -4.60 13.06 10.80
C ALA A 4 -3.34 13.82 11.25
N THR A 5 -3.50 14.68 12.26
CA THR A 5 -2.41 15.41 12.92
C THR A 5 -2.32 15.03 14.39
N VAL A 6 -1.11 15.11 14.94
CA VAL A 6 -0.80 14.91 16.36
C VAL A 6 0.10 16.05 16.85
N PRO A 7 0.22 16.31 18.15
CA PRO A 7 1.24 17.23 18.67
C PRO A 7 2.64 16.81 18.20
N GLN A 8 3.46 17.75 17.73
CA GLN A 8 4.81 17.47 17.23
C GLN A 8 5.66 16.73 18.29
N ALA A 9 5.58 17.17 19.54
CA ALA A 9 6.26 16.54 20.66
C ALA A 9 5.85 15.07 20.90
N GLU A 10 4.60 14.71 20.56
CA GLU A 10 4.14 13.32 20.65
C GLU A 10 4.81 12.45 19.58
N LEU A 11 4.88 12.95 18.34
CA LEU A 11 5.54 12.27 17.23
C LEU A 11 7.04 12.10 17.50
N ASP A 12 7.71 13.16 17.97
CA ASP A 12 9.14 13.13 18.32
C ASP A 12 9.42 12.09 19.41
N SER A 13 8.64 12.13 20.49
CA SER A 13 8.77 11.19 21.60
C SER A 13 8.47 9.75 21.18
N TYR A 14 7.51 9.53 20.29
CA TYR A 14 7.21 8.22 19.74
C TYR A 14 8.38 7.68 18.90
N ALA A 15 8.89 8.49 18.00
CA ALA A 15 9.95 8.14 17.07
C ALA A 15 11.28 7.87 17.78
N GLU A 16 11.62 8.68 18.78
CA GLU A 16 12.79 8.49 19.66
C GLU A 16 12.71 7.15 20.40
N ARG A 17 11.56 6.83 21.01
CA ARG A 17 11.36 5.53 21.69
C ARG A 17 11.53 4.36 20.72
N LEU A 18 11.01 4.50 19.50
CA LEU A 18 11.08 3.45 18.49
C LEU A 18 12.53 3.19 18.05
N GLY A 19 13.26 4.26 17.74
CA GLY A 19 14.70 4.20 17.43
C GLY A 19 15.51 3.65 18.59
N ALA A 20 15.25 4.12 19.81
CA ALA A 20 15.93 3.65 21.02
C ALA A 20 15.67 2.17 21.33
N VAL A 21 14.60 1.55 20.81
CA VAL A 21 14.33 0.11 20.96
C VAL A 21 14.97 -0.69 19.84
N LEU A 22 14.78 -0.30 18.58
CA LEU A 22 15.26 -1.06 17.42
C LEU A 22 16.75 -0.92 17.16
N LEU A 23 17.32 0.27 17.39
CA LEU A 23 18.69 0.62 17.02
C LEU A 23 19.66 0.47 18.20
N ARG A 24 19.37 -0.44 19.13
CA ARG A 24 20.23 -0.68 20.30
C ARG A 24 21.51 -1.42 19.92
N GLY A 25 22.60 -1.07 20.59
CA GLY A 25 23.89 -1.77 20.47
C GLY A 25 24.40 -1.80 19.04
N GLY A 26 24.86 -2.97 18.59
CA GLY A 26 25.43 -3.13 17.24
C GLY A 26 24.47 -2.82 16.09
N VAL A 27 23.15 -2.89 16.30
CA VAL A 27 22.16 -2.58 15.26
C VAL A 27 22.18 -1.10 14.91
N GLY A 28 22.38 -0.21 15.88
CA GLY A 28 22.48 1.24 15.63
C GLY A 28 23.71 1.60 14.79
N GLY A 29 24.84 0.92 15.03
CA GLY A 29 26.05 1.08 14.21
C GLY A 29 25.81 0.65 12.77
N LEU A 30 25.25 -0.55 12.57
CA LEU A 30 24.91 -1.06 11.23
C LEU A 30 23.89 -0.17 10.51
N TYR A 31 22.88 0.33 11.23
CA TYR A 31 21.93 1.28 10.67
C TYR A 31 22.63 2.57 10.24
N GLY A 32 23.48 3.15 11.07
CA GLY A 32 24.22 4.37 10.74
C GLY A 32 25.12 4.21 9.52
N GLU A 33 25.84 3.08 9.42
CA GLU A 33 26.68 2.76 8.25
C GLU A 33 25.84 2.58 6.98
N ALA A 34 24.74 1.82 7.05
CA ALA A 34 23.84 1.61 5.93
C ALA A 34 23.15 2.91 5.50
N ARG A 35 22.83 3.79 6.47
CA ARG A 35 22.12 5.05 6.21
C ARG A 35 22.90 5.96 5.26
N ALA A 36 24.23 5.87 5.21
CA ALA A 36 25.07 6.63 4.28
C ALA A 36 24.88 6.26 2.80
N GLN A 37 24.31 5.08 2.51
CA GLN A 37 24.08 4.57 1.14
C GLN A 37 22.59 4.35 0.84
N GLY A 38 21.72 4.65 1.81
CA GLY A 38 20.32 4.26 1.81
C GLY A 38 20.11 2.92 2.54
N VAL A 39 19.11 2.90 3.41
CA VAL A 39 18.83 1.77 4.30
C VAL A 39 17.43 1.22 4.04
N ARG A 40 17.31 -0.11 4.05
CA ARG A 40 16.04 -0.82 3.99
C ARG A 40 15.86 -1.63 5.27
N VAL A 41 14.82 -1.31 6.03
CA VAL A 41 14.44 -2.00 7.26
C VAL A 41 13.34 -3.00 6.92
N ASN A 42 13.73 -4.27 6.85
CA ASN A 42 12.84 -5.39 6.55
C ASN A 42 12.31 -6.01 7.86
N LEU A 43 11.01 -5.87 8.09
CA LEU A 43 10.33 -6.31 9.30
C LEU A 43 9.63 -7.65 9.06
N LEU A 44 10.24 -8.74 9.52
CA LEU A 44 9.60 -10.04 9.56
C LEU A 44 8.89 -10.23 10.91
N ILE A 45 7.60 -9.87 10.96
CA ILE A 45 6.83 -9.84 12.21
C ILE A 45 5.64 -10.80 12.13
N ASN A 46 5.60 -11.75 13.06
CA ASN A 46 4.46 -12.66 13.24
C ASN A 46 3.59 -12.28 14.44
N ASP A 47 4.15 -11.57 15.41
CA ASP A 47 3.41 -11.07 16.57
C ASP A 47 2.41 -9.99 16.15
N CYS A 48 1.20 -10.04 16.71
CA CYS A 48 0.12 -9.14 16.30
C CYS A 48 0.34 -7.73 16.85
N ASP A 49 0.78 -7.61 18.10
CA ASP A 49 1.00 -6.32 18.76
C ASP A 49 2.13 -5.55 18.10
N LEU A 50 3.21 -6.24 17.74
CA LEU A 50 4.31 -5.64 16.98
C LEU A 50 3.90 -5.23 15.56
N GLN A 51 2.89 -5.84 14.95
CA GLN A 51 2.37 -5.37 13.65
C GLN A 51 1.58 -4.05 13.78
N ARG A 52 1.05 -3.75 14.98
CA ARG A 52 0.31 -2.51 15.28
C ARG A 52 1.20 -1.29 15.38
N ILE A 53 2.49 -1.51 15.62
CA ILE A 53 3.46 -0.44 15.69
C ILE A 53 3.59 0.19 14.29
N PRO A 54 3.34 1.50 14.14
CA PRO A 54 3.66 2.22 12.91
C PRO A 54 5.17 2.44 12.82
N TRP A 55 5.86 1.41 12.33
CA TRP A 55 7.31 1.40 12.14
C TRP A 55 7.81 2.45 11.14
N GLU A 56 6.90 2.99 10.34
CA GLU A 56 7.13 4.08 9.40
C GLU A 56 7.73 5.33 10.05
N TYR A 57 7.42 5.57 11.32
CA TYR A 57 7.97 6.67 12.11
C TYR A 57 9.31 6.32 12.79
N LEU A 58 9.94 5.19 12.46
CA LEU A 58 11.28 4.86 12.95
C LEU A 58 12.26 5.95 12.51
N CYS A 59 12.99 6.53 13.45
CA CYS A 59 14.07 7.48 13.17
C CYS A 59 15.36 7.08 13.88
N GLY A 60 16.48 7.42 13.26
CA GLY A 60 17.81 7.31 13.87
C GLY A 60 18.02 8.33 14.99
N PRO A 61 19.04 8.13 15.83
CA PRO A 61 19.43 9.13 16.83
C PRO A 61 19.74 10.48 16.19
N GLY A 62 19.05 11.54 16.62
CA GLY A 62 19.24 12.91 16.11
C GLY A 62 18.54 13.19 14.76
N GLU A 63 17.79 12.24 14.21
CA GLU A 63 16.97 12.45 13.02
C GLU A 63 15.56 12.96 13.39
N LEU A 64 14.95 13.73 12.50
CA LEU A 64 13.55 14.14 12.63
C LEU A 64 12.61 13.04 12.10
N PRO A 65 11.41 12.87 12.67
CA PRO A 65 10.42 11.90 12.22
C PRO A 65 9.67 12.37 10.97
N THR A 66 10.37 12.42 9.84
CA THR A 66 9.85 12.79 8.52
C THR A 66 10.01 11.65 7.51
N PRO A 67 9.19 11.58 6.43
CA PRO A 67 9.47 10.68 5.33
C PRO A 67 10.85 10.91 4.75
N ASP A 68 11.48 9.82 4.34
CA ASP A 68 12.87 9.82 3.92
C ASP A 68 13.00 9.02 2.63
N ALA A 69 13.59 9.63 1.61
CA ALA A 69 13.76 8.99 0.31
C ALA A 69 14.65 7.75 0.41
N ASP A 70 15.59 7.75 1.35
CA ASP A 70 16.68 6.77 1.45
C ASP A 70 16.47 5.79 2.62
N ARG A 71 15.33 5.83 3.32
CA ARG A 71 15.01 4.89 4.41
C ARG A 71 13.69 4.18 4.16
N ALA A 72 13.72 2.97 3.62
CA ALA A 72 12.51 2.18 3.42
C ALA A 72 12.20 1.32 4.63
N VAL A 73 10.93 1.26 5.02
CA VAL A 73 10.41 0.38 6.07
C VAL A 73 9.35 -0.52 5.45
N THR A 74 9.58 -1.82 5.51
CA THR A 74 8.80 -2.82 4.77
C THR A 74 8.46 -4.02 5.63
N ARG A 75 7.21 -4.47 5.62
CA ARG A 75 6.78 -5.70 6.30
C ARG A 75 6.99 -6.91 5.36
N ILE A 76 7.79 -7.87 5.80
CA ILE A 76 8.07 -9.10 5.05
C ILE A 76 7.09 -10.19 5.46
N VAL A 77 6.44 -10.81 4.46
CA VAL A 77 5.53 -11.94 4.67
C VAL A 77 6.27 -13.22 4.31
N ALA A 78 6.59 -14.04 5.32
CA ALA A 78 7.16 -15.35 5.10
C ALA A 78 6.15 -16.28 4.41
N CYS A 79 6.54 -16.81 3.25
CA CYS A 79 5.74 -17.76 2.48
C CYS A 79 6.56 -19.03 2.27
N ARG A 80 5.95 -20.22 2.36
CA ARG A 80 6.64 -21.50 2.11
C ARG A 80 7.23 -21.56 0.69
N THR A 81 6.54 -20.94 -0.26
CA THR A 81 7.03 -20.68 -1.61
C THR A 81 6.87 -19.18 -1.86
N PRO A 82 7.92 -18.37 -1.64
CA PRO A 82 7.86 -16.93 -1.84
C PRO A 82 7.42 -16.62 -3.27
N PRO A 83 6.34 -15.84 -3.46
CA PRO A 83 6.04 -15.34 -4.79
C PRO A 83 7.16 -14.40 -5.23
N GLY A 84 7.95 -14.85 -6.20
CA GLY A 84 8.77 -13.95 -7.00
C GLY A 84 7.89 -13.24 -8.03
N PRO A 85 8.19 -11.98 -8.41
CA PRO A 85 7.58 -11.38 -9.58
C PRO A 85 7.80 -12.32 -10.79
N ARG A 86 6.69 -12.74 -11.42
CA ARG A 86 6.76 -13.53 -12.65
C ARG A 86 6.93 -12.57 -13.80
N PHE A 87 8.16 -12.45 -14.27
CA PHE A 87 8.47 -11.67 -15.45
C PHE A 87 7.92 -12.39 -16.68
N ARG A 88 7.09 -11.70 -17.46
CA ARG A 88 6.66 -12.22 -18.76
C ARG A 88 7.74 -11.84 -19.76
N SER A 89 8.29 -12.83 -20.46
CA SER A 89 9.32 -12.61 -21.48
C SER A 89 8.71 -11.92 -22.70
N SER A 90 8.84 -10.60 -22.81
CA SER A 90 8.92 -9.92 -24.11
C SER A 90 9.37 -8.47 -23.93
N GLU A 91 10.30 -8.06 -24.77
CA GLU A 91 10.80 -6.70 -24.91
C GLU A 91 9.65 -5.69 -25.02
N LYS A 92 9.70 -4.65 -24.18
CA LYS A 92 8.81 -3.47 -24.14
C LYS A 92 7.31 -3.80 -24.16
N ARG A 93 6.73 -4.12 -22.99
CA ARG A 93 5.27 -4.11 -22.81
C ARG A 93 4.80 -2.82 -22.15
N ASP A 94 3.64 -2.35 -22.60
CA ASP A 94 2.82 -1.39 -21.88
C ASP A 94 2.38 -2.01 -20.55
N LEU A 95 2.88 -1.49 -19.43
CA LEU A 95 2.47 -1.87 -18.09
C LEU A 95 0.96 -1.62 -17.92
N ARG A 96 0.18 -2.66 -17.65
CA ARG A 96 -1.27 -2.53 -17.50
C ARG A 96 -1.67 -2.39 -16.03
N VAL A 97 -2.30 -1.26 -15.72
CA VAL A 97 -2.89 -0.99 -14.40
C VAL A 97 -4.41 -1.08 -14.49
N LEU A 98 -4.99 -1.98 -13.70
CA LEU A 98 -6.42 -1.96 -13.43
C LEU A 98 -6.70 -1.07 -12.23
N LEU A 99 -7.39 0.06 -12.42
CA LEU A 99 -8.01 0.81 -11.34
C LEU A 99 -9.45 0.32 -11.16
N ALA A 100 -9.62 -0.58 -10.20
CA ALA A 100 -10.89 -1.18 -9.83
C ALA A 100 -11.59 -0.28 -8.80
N VAL A 101 -12.60 0.47 -9.24
CA VAL A 101 -13.34 1.43 -8.41
C VAL A 101 -14.63 0.77 -7.90
N SER A 102 -14.67 0.48 -6.61
CA SER A 102 -15.88 0.01 -5.94
C SER A 102 -16.61 1.20 -5.33
N ARG A 103 -17.77 1.53 -5.90
CA ARG A 103 -18.67 2.53 -5.35
C ARG A 103 -19.95 1.84 -4.91
N GLU A 104 -20.29 2.00 -3.63
CA GLU A 104 -21.57 1.55 -3.10
C GLU A 104 -22.69 2.51 -3.49
N ALA A 105 -23.89 1.99 -3.69
CA ALA A 105 -25.06 2.81 -3.94
C ALA A 105 -25.34 3.71 -2.72
N GLY A 106 -25.24 5.03 -2.89
CA GLY A 106 -25.46 6.02 -1.84
C GLY A 106 -24.20 6.57 -1.16
N ASP A 107 -23.00 6.10 -1.55
CA ASP A 107 -21.75 6.65 -1.04
C ASP A 107 -21.40 8.01 -1.67
N THR A 108 -21.63 9.07 -0.90
CA THR A 108 -21.26 10.46 -1.20
C THR A 108 -20.08 10.96 -0.37
N PHE A 109 -19.58 10.16 0.59
CA PHE A 109 -18.60 10.61 1.57
C PHE A 109 -17.16 10.53 1.08
N VAL A 110 -16.88 9.63 0.13
CA VAL A 110 -15.56 9.51 -0.50
C VAL A 110 -15.64 10.06 -1.93
N PRO A 111 -14.79 11.02 -2.31
CA PRO A 111 -14.79 11.62 -3.64
C PRO A 111 -14.09 10.68 -4.65
N LEU A 112 -14.59 9.46 -4.81
CA LEU A 112 -14.00 8.41 -5.65
C LEU A 112 -13.82 8.85 -7.10
N GLU A 113 -14.75 9.64 -7.63
CA GLU A 113 -14.67 10.20 -8.98
C GLU A 113 -13.52 11.20 -9.13
N GLU A 114 -13.36 12.10 -8.15
CA GLU A 114 -12.27 13.08 -8.13
C GLU A 114 -10.91 12.39 -7.94
N MET A 115 -10.85 11.40 -7.04
CA MET A 115 -9.66 10.56 -6.84
C MET A 115 -9.29 9.83 -8.13
N THR A 116 -10.27 9.23 -8.79
CA THR A 116 -10.09 8.54 -10.09
C THR A 116 -9.60 9.51 -11.16
N ALA A 117 -10.22 10.69 -11.28
CA ALA A 117 -9.82 11.71 -12.24
C ALA A 117 -8.41 12.23 -11.96
N THR A 118 -8.06 12.42 -10.70
CA THR A 118 -6.73 12.87 -10.29
C THR A 118 -5.67 11.82 -10.54
N LEU A 119 -5.94 10.54 -10.22
CA LEU A 119 -5.06 9.44 -10.57
C LEU A 119 -4.88 9.38 -12.10
N ARG A 120 -5.96 9.34 -12.88
CA ARG A 120 -5.90 9.38 -14.35
C ARG A 120 -5.05 10.52 -14.88
N ARG A 121 -5.25 11.74 -14.38
CA ARG A 121 -4.48 12.92 -14.78
C ARG A 121 -3.00 12.76 -14.44
N LYS A 122 -2.67 12.27 -13.24
CA LYS A 122 -1.28 12.04 -12.81
C LYS A 122 -0.59 10.98 -13.65
N PHE A 123 -1.29 9.89 -13.97
CA PHE A 123 -0.83 8.87 -14.90
C PHE A 123 -0.58 9.47 -16.29
N ALA A 124 -1.53 10.21 -16.86
CA ALA A 124 -1.39 10.79 -18.20
C ALA A 124 -0.28 11.84 -18.31
N LEU A 125 -0.03 12.65 -17.27
CA LEU A 125 0.95 13.74 -17.28
C LEU A 125 2.40 13.29 -17.07
N ARG A 126 2.62 12.16 -16.38
CA ARG A 126 3.95 11.79 -15.86
C ARG A 126 4.50 10.49 -16.44
N MET A 127 3.68 9.67 -17.09
CA MET A 127 4.17 8.47 -17.75
C MET A 127 4.88 8.87 -19.04
N PRO A 128 6.09 8.32 -19.32
CA PRO A 128 6.68 8.42 -20.64
C PRO A 128 5.63 8.03 -21.68
N THR A 129 5.49 8.82 -22.74
CA THR A 129 4.59 8.49 -23.85
C THR A 129 4.93 7.08 -24.38
N GLY A 130 4.01 6.13 -24.17
CA GLY A 130 4.18 4.71 -24.51
C GLY A 130 4.88 3.93 -23.40
N GLY A 131 4.17 2.98 -22.78
CA GLY A 131 4.73 2.11 -21.74
C GLY A 131 3.83 1.84 -20.54
N VAL A 132 2.71 2.55 -20.36
CA VAL A 132 1.75 2.32 -19.27
C VAL A 132 0.31 2.57 -19.73
N THR A 133 -0.57 1.60 -19.52
CA THR A 133 -2.02 1.71 -19.76
C THR A 133 -2.77 1.66 -18.43
N LEU A 134 -3.47 2.74 -18.09
CA LEU A 134 -4.40 2.76 -16.96
C LEU A 134 -5.83 2.51 -17.45
N GLU A 135 -6.43 1.42 -17.00
CA GLU A 135 -7.80 1.07 -17.31
C GLU A 135 -8.64 1.14 -16.04
N VAL A 136 -9.72 1.92 -16.08
CA VAL A 136 -10.63 2.07 -14.94
C VAL A 136 -11.86 1.23 -15.17
N ARG A 137 -12.22 0.43 -14.17
CA ARG A 137 -13.41 -0.42 -14.18
C ARG A 137 -14.20 -0.21 -12.92
N ALA A 138 -15.51 -0.01 -13.06
CA ALA A 138 -16.42 -0.01 -11.94
C ALA A 138 -16.64 -1.47 -11.50
N VAL A 139 -16.36 -1.76 -10.22
CA VAL A 139 -16.39 -3.12 -9.66
C VAL A 139 -17.31 -3.19 -8.45
N ALA A 140 -18.49 -2.58 -8.54
CA ALA A 140 -19.42 -2.48 -7.41
C ALA A 140 -19.86 -3.84 -6.83
N THR A 141 -19.80 -4.93 -7.61
CA THR A 141 -20.17 -6.28 -7.15
C THR A 141 -19.01 -7.25 -7.25
N LYS A 142 -19.05 -8.35 -6.47
CA LYS A 142 -18.07 -9.45 -6.57
C LYS A 142 -17.94 -10.02 -7.98
N ARG A 143 -19.05 -10.10 -8.72
CA ARG A 143 -19.07 -10.55 -10.12
C ARG A 143 -18.33 -9.56 -11.02
N ALA A 144 -18.67 -8.26 -10.93
CA ALA A 144 -17.99 -7.22 -11.69
C ALA A 144 -16.48 -7.15 -11.36
N PHE A 145 -16.12 -7.35 -10.09
CA PHE A 145 -14.73 -7.46 -9.67
C PHE A 145 -14.04 -8.67 -10.32
N PHE A 146 -14.64 -9.86 -10.25
CA PHE A 146 -14.11 -11.07 -10.87
C PHE A 146 -13.89 -10.90 -12.39
N ASP A 147 -14.88 -10.34 -13.08
CA ASP A 147 -14.84 -10.13 -14.52
C ASP A 147 -13.76 -9.11 -14.91
N ALA A 148 -13.64 -8.00 -14.16
CA ALA A 148 -12.61 -6.98 -14.42
C ALA A 148 -11.18 -7.50 -14.19
N VAL A 149 -11.01 -8.40 -13.22
CA VAL A 149 -9.70 -8.94 -12.86
C VAL A 149 -9.25 -10.02 -13.84
N ARG A 150 -10.18 -10.85 -14.32
CA ARG A 150 -9.85 -11.98 -15.21
C ARG A 150 -9.89 -11.56 -16.67
N GLU A 151 -8.76 -11.02 -17.12
CA GLU A 151 -8.46 -10.84 -18.55
C GLU A 151 -7.30 -11.78 -18.95
N PRO A 152 -7.56 -13.05 -19.32
CA PRO A 152 -6.49 -14.02 -19.61
C PRO A 152 -5.58 -13.61 -20.75
N GLU A 153 -6.15 -12.98 -21.78
CA GLU A 153 -5.42 -12.52 -22.97
C GLU A 153 -4.56 -11.28 -22.69
N LYS A 154 -4.99 -10.46 -21.73
CA LYS A 154 -4.33 -9.23 -21.32
C LYS A 154 -4.26 -9.19 -19.79
N PRO A 155 -3.30 -9.88 -19.18
CA PRO A 155 -3.19 -9.90 -17.73
C PRO A 155 -2.79 -8.52 -17.20
N TRP A 156 -3.22 -8.22 -15.98
CA TRP A 156 -2.86 -6.99 -15.25
C TRP A 156 -1.48 -7.10 -14.62
N ASP A 157 -0.65 -6.07 -14.77
CA ASP A 157 0.62 -5.95 -14.08
C ASP A 157 0.43 -5.42 -12.66
N ILE A 158 -0.45 -4.43 -12.53
CA ILE A 158 -0.81 -3.79 -11.27
C ILE A 158 -2.34 -3.79 -11.13
N MET A 159 -2.81 -4.15 -9.94
CA MET A 159 -4.20 -3.98 -9.56
C MET A 159 -4.31 -2.92 -8.47
N HIS A 160 -5.01 -1.83 -8.73
CA HIS A 160 -5.29 -0.78 -7.79
C HIS A 160 -6.77 -0.79 -7.44
N TYR A 161 -7.09 -1.27 -6.24
CA TYR A 161 -8.44 -1.19 -5.70
C TYR A 161 -8.65 0.16 -5.01
N LEU A 162 -9.74 0.83 -5.39
CA LEU A 162 -10.20 2.06 -4.77
C LEU A 162 -11.64 1.86 -4.29
N GLY A 163 -11.86 1.90 -2.98
CA GLY A 163 -13.17 1.69 -2.39
C GLY A 163 -13.11 1.59 -0.87
N HIS A 164 -14.18 1.06 -0.26
CA HIS A 164 -14.26 0.95 1.19
C HIS A 164 -13.69 -0.36 1.72
N GLY A 165 -13.22 -0.29 2.96
CA GLY A 165 -12.77 -1.42 3.74
C GLY A 165 -13.06 -1.20 5.22
N GLU A 166 -13.32 -2.28 5.94
CA GLU A 166 -13.54 -2.24 7.37
C GLU A 166 -13.16 -3.56 8.04
N VAL A 167 -13.14 -3.57 9.37
CA VAL A 167 -13.00 -4.79 10.15
C VAL A 167 -14.37 -5.25 10.60
N ARG A 168 -14.76 -6.48 10.23
CA ARG A 168 -16.00 -7.12 10.69
C ARG A 168 -15.72 -8.26 11.63
N GLN A 169 -16.60 -8.45 12.60
CA GLN A 169 -16.59 -9.64 13.45
C GLN A 169 -17.21 -10.82 12.70
N PHE A 170 -16.46 -11.91 12.58
CA PHE A 170 -16.98 -13.21 12.15
C PHE A 170 -16.76 -14.24 13.25
N THR A 171 -17.39 -15.41 13.13
CA THR A 171 -17.24 -16.51 14.09
C THR A 171 -15.76 -16.87 14.24
N GLY A 172 -15.15 -16.49 15.36
CA GLY A 172 -13.78 -16.83 15.75
C GLY A 172 -12.78 -15.67 15.84
N ALA A 173 -12.92 -14.60 15.03
CA ALA A 173 -12.00 -13.45 15.06
C ALA A 173 -12.51 -12.25 14.22
N PRO A 174 -12.03 -11.03 14.50
CA PRO A 174 -12.17 -9.90 13.58
C PRO A 174 -11.43 -10.17 12.25
N VAL A 175 -12.01 -9.72 11.13
CA VAL A 175 -11.46 -9.88 9.77
C VAL A 175 -11.61 -8.60 8.97
N GLY A 176 -10.54 -8.17 8.32
CA GLY A 176 -10.57 -7.09 7.33
C GLY A 176 -11.31 -7.53 6.06
N VAL A 177 -12.24 -6.72 5.62
CA VAL A 177 -13.05 -6.96 4.42
C VAL A 177 -13.08 -5.72 3.54
N LEU A 178 -13.19 -5.92 2.22
CA LEU A 178 -13.57 -4.86 1.30
C LEU A 178 -15.09 -4.83 1.20
N LEU A 179 -15.64 -3.62 1.16
CA LEU A 179 -17.07 -3.42 1.01
C LEU A 179 -17.44 -3.20 -0.47
N LEU A 180 -18.45 -3.95 -0.87
CA LEU A 180 -19.02 -4.01 -2.21
C LEU A 180 -20.54 -3.96 -2.06
N THR A 181 -21.24 -4.13 -3.16
CA THR A 181 -22.69 -4.24 -3.25
C THR A 181 -23.05 -5.60 -3.87
N ASN A 182 -24.15 -6.22 -3.43
CA ASN A 182 -24.72 -7.39 -4.11
C ASN A 182 -25.65 -6.97 -5.26
N ASP A 183 -26.15 -7.93 -6.04
CA ASP A 183 -27.06 -7.63 -7.17
C ASP A 183 -28.39 -6.97 -6.73
N ALA A 184 -28.72 -7.00 -5.43
CA ALA A 184 -29.89 -6.34 -4.85
C ALA A 184 -29.61 -4.94 -4.28
N GLY A 185 -28.42 -4.37 -4.53
CA GLY A 185 -28.08 -3.02 -4.08
C GLY A 185 -27.70 -2.90 -2.60
N ARG A 186 -27.47 -4.01 -1.89
CA ARG A 186 -27.12 -4.03 -0.45
C ARG A 186 -25.63 -4.25 -0.24
N ILE A 187 -25.12 -3.77 0.90
CA ILE A 187 -23.72 -3.99 1.30
C ILE A 187 -23.40 -5.48 1.30
N ASP A 188 -22.35 -5.84 0.57
CA ASP A 188 -21.73 -7.15 0.54
C ASP A 188 -20.25 -7.00 0.92
N SER A 189 -19.68 -8.04 1.54
CA SER A 189 -18.29 -8.01 2.00
C SER A 189 -17.46 -9.04 1.24
N MET A 190 -16.27 -8.64 0.81
CA MET A 190 -15.27 -9.53 0.22
C MET A 190 -14.11 -9.70 1.18
N ARG A 191 -13.92 -10.95 1.65
CA ARG A 191 -12.81 -11.33 2.51
C ARG A 191 -11.54 -11.54 1.70
N ALA A 192 -10.40 -11.53 2.38
CA ALA A 192 -9.11 -11.67 1.74
C ALA A 192 -8.92 -12.97 0.97
N GLN A 193 -9.43 -14.10 1.49
CA GLN A 193 -9.39 -15.38 0.77
C GLN A 193 -10.18 -15.32 -0.55
N GLN A 194 -11.30 -14.60 -0.59
CA GLN A 194 -12.09 -14.44 -1.81
C GLN A 194 -11.35 -13.59 -2.83
N PHE A 195 -10.79 -12.44 -2.42
CA PHE A 195 -9.94 -11.61 -3.28
C PHE A 195 -8.77 -12.43 -3.83
N ALA A 196 -8.02 -13.09 -2.96
CA ALA A 196 -6.89 -13.94 -3.30
C ALA A 196 -7.27 -15.01 -4.35
N THR A 197 -8.42 -15.65 -4.17
CA THR A 197 -8.94 -16.64 -5.12
C THR A 197 -9.30 -16.00 -6.45
N MET A 198 -9.90 -14.81 -6.47
CA MET A 198 -10.26 -14.11 -7.70
C MET A 198 -9.02 -13.69 -8.51
N VAL A 199 -7.94 -13.27 -7.84
CA VAL A 199 -6.67 -12.92 -8.51
C VAL A 199 -5.78 -14.13 -8.81
N SER A 200 -6.12 -15.31 -8.27
CA SER A 200 -5.38 -16.54 -8.54
C SER A 200 -5.47 -16.89 -10.04
N GLY A 201 -4.31 -16.87 -10.71
CA GLY A 201 -4.19 -17.10 -12.16
C GLY A 201 -3.97 -15.83 -13.01
N VAL A 202 -4.23 -14.63 -12.49
CA VAL A 202 -3.89 -13.35 -13.16
C VAL A 202 -2.48 -12.91 -12.77
N GLN A 203 -2.17 -13.07 -11.47
CA GLN A 203 -0.84 -12.85 -10.86
C GLN A 203 -0.28 -11.44 -11.11
N PRO A 204 -0.99 -10.38 -10.65
CA PRO A 204 -0.41 -9.04 -10.65
C PRO A 204 0.86 -9.02 -9.79
N ARG A 205 1.83 -8.20 -10.19
CA ARG A 205 3.09 -8.01 -9.45
C ARG A 205 2.90 -7.12 -8.23
N LEU A 206 1.93 -6.21 -8.31
CA LEU A 206 1.58 -5.27 -7.25
C LEU A 206 0.07 -5.16 -7.10
N VAL A 207 -0.42 -5.17 -5.85
CA VAL A 207 -1.77 -4.75 -5.52
C VAL A 207 -1.70 -3.49 -4.64
N LEU A 208 -2.43 -2.43 -5.01
CA LEU A 208 -2.65 -1.27 -4.15
C LEU A 208 -4.08 -1.33 -3.61
N LEU A 209 -4.22 -1.35 -2.29
CA LEU A 209 -5.48 -1.31 -1.59
C LEU A 209 -5.69 0.08 -1.00
N THR A 210 -6.26 0.98 -1.81
CA THR A 210 -6.78 2.25 -1.30
C THR A 210 -8.18 2.02 -0.73
N ALA A 211 -8.20 1.35 0.41
CA ALA A 211 -9.38 1.13 1.22
C ALA A 211 -9.02 1.33 2.69
N CYS A 212 -9.91 1.98 3.44
CA CYS A 212 -9.72 2.21 4.86
C CYS A 212 -9.48 0.86 5.57
N ASN A 213 -8.59 0.84 6.56
CA ASN A 213 -8.34 -0.32 7.43
C ASN A 213 -7.94 -1.61 6.70
N SER A 214 -7.50 -1.53 5.45
CA SER A 214 -7.06 -2.69 4.64
C SER A 214 -5.78 -3.35 5.17
N ALA A 215 -5.02 -2.62 6.00
CA ALA A 215 -3.89 -3.12 6.78
C ALA A 215 -4.10 -2.98 8.30
N GLU A 216 -5.34 -2.98 8.80
CA GLU A 216 -5.65 -2.80 10.23
C GLU A 216 -4.89 -3.82 11.10
N PRO A 217 -4.01 -3.34 11.99
CA PRO A 217 -3.17 -4.23 12.77
C PRO A 217 -3.87 -5.03 13.88
N ALA A 218 -5.10 -4.66 14.30
CA ALA A 218 -5.86 -5.39 15.34
C ALA A 218 -6.30 -6.79 14.88
N VAL A 219 -6.15 -7.06 13.60
CA VAL A 219 -6.63 -8.25 12.96
C VAL A 219 -5.56 -9.34 13.05
N ALA A 220 -5.61 -10.09 14.16
CA ALA A 220 -4.55 -11.00 14.61
C ALA A 220 -4.28 -12.20 13.69
N ALA A 221 -5.28 -12.68 12.93
CA ALA A 221 -5.07 -13.84 12.06
C ALA A 221 -4.36 -13.42 10.74
N PRO A 222 -3.36 -14.17 10.24
CA PRO A 222 -2.63 -13.84 9.01
C PRO A 222 -3.52 -13.65 7.77
N PHE A 223 -4.67 -14.33 7.72
CA PHE A 223 -5.66 -14.22 6.63
C PHE A 223 -6.69 -13.11 6.82
N ALA A 224 -6.66 -12.49 7.98
CA ALA A 224 -7.64 -11.50 8.37
C ALA A 224 -7.14 -10.08 8.03
N ASN A 225 -5.82 -9.87 7.95
CA ASN A 225 -5.22 -8.73 7.27
C ASN A 225 -5.19 -8.98 5.75
N MET A 226 -5.89 -8.12 4.99
CA MET A 226 -6.05 -8.27 3.53
C MET A 226 -4.71 -8.31 2.81
N ALA A 227 -3.77 -7.42 3.14
CA ALA A 227 -2.48 -7.34 2.47
C ALA A 227 -1.62 -8.60 2.70
N ARG A 228 -1.51 -9.06 3.95
CA ARG A 228 -0.75 -10.28 4.29
C ARG A 228 -1.33 -11.52 3.60
N ALA A 229 -2.64 -11.65 3.58
CA ALA A 229 -3.34 -12.77 2.94
C ALA A 229 -3.06 -12.82 1.43
N LEU A 230 -3.06 -11.67 0.76
CA LEU A 230 -2.75 -11.58 -0.66
C LEU A 230 -1.31 -11.94 -0.97
N VAL A 231 -0.34 -11.48 -0.16
CA VAL A 231 1.06 -11.89 -0.32
C VAL A 231 1.23 -13.39 -0.09
N SER A 232 0.60 -13.92 0.97
CA SER A 232 0.59 -15.36 1.28
C SER A 232 -0.05 -16.21 0.18
N SER A 233 -0.94 -15.61 -0.61
CA SER A 233 -1.65 -16.26 -1.72
C SER A 233 -0.95 -16.09 -3.07
N GLY A 234 0.22 -15.44 -3.10
CA GLY A 234 1.08 -15.39 -4.27
C GLY A 234 1.21 -14.02 -4.95
N VAL A 235 0.63 -12.95 -4.40
CA VAL A 235 0.90 -11.58 -4.87
C VAL A 235 2.28 -11.15 -4.37
N PRO A 236 3.22 -10.71 -5.23
CA PRO A 236 4.58 -10.37 -4.77
C PRO A 236 4.61 -9.23 -3.75
N ALA A 237 3.84 -8.16 -3.98
CA ALA A 237 3.78 -6.99 -3.09
C ALA A 237 2.37 -6.40 -3.01
N VAL A 238 2.02 -5.88 -1.84
CA VAL A 238 0.76 -5.20 -1.55
C VAL A 238 1.03 -3.92 -0.77
N VAL A 239 0.54 -2.79 -1.28
CA VAL A 239 0.46 -1.53 -0.53
C VAL A 239 -0.96 -1.39 0.00
N ALA A 240 -1.11 -1.10 1.29
CA ALA A 240 -2.41 -1.01 1.95
C ALA A 240 -2.39 0.07 3.03
N ASN A 241 -3.56 0.53 3.47
CA ASN A 241 -3.68 1.60 4.46
C ASN A 241 -4.01 1.03 5.83
N GLN A 242 -3.24 1.42 6.85
CA GLN A 242 -3.49 1.00 8.24
C GLN A 242 -4.77 1.60 8.83
N MET A 243 -5.13 2.79 8.38
CA MET A 243 -6.31 3.53 8.82
C MET A 243 -6.93 4.34 7.67
N ALA A 244 -7.99 5.08 7.96
CA ALA A 244 -8.56 6.03 7.00
C ALA A 244 -7.55 7.14 6.68
N ILE A 245 -7.44 7.49 5.40
CA ILE A 245 -6.51 8.50 4.89
C ILE A 245 -7.28 9.47 3.97
N PRO A 246 -7.01 10.79 4.04
CA PRO A 246 -7.67 11.74 3.15
C PRO A 246 -7.41 11.48 1.67
N ALA A 247 -8.41 11.79 0.85
CA ALA A 247 -8.41 11.51 -0.59
C ALA A 247 -7.26 12.19 -1.35
N ASP A 248 -6.91 13.42 -0.96
CA ASP A 248 -5.80 14.15 -1.57
C ASP A 248 -4.43 13.62 -1.14
N THR A 249 -4.28 13.16 0.10
CA THR A 249 -3.07 12.44 0.55
C THR A 249 -2.86 11.17 -0.25
N VAL A 250 -3.92 10.39 -0.47
CA VAL A 250 -3.85 9.22 -1.38
C VAL A 250 -3.42 9.64 -2.78
N ALA A 251 -4.00 10.70 -3.32
CA ALA A 251 -3.69 11.16 -4.67
C ALA A 251 -2.22 11.60 -4.83
N GLU A 252 -1.65 12.29 -3.84
CA GLU A 252 -0.22 12.65 -3.82
C GLU A 252 0.67 11.43 -3.58
N PHE A 253 0.30 10.55 -2.64
CA PHE A 253 1.02 9.32 -2.36
C PHE A 253 1.11 8.42 -3.60
N CYS A 254 -0.03 8.06 -4.21
CA CYS A 254 -0.05 7.23 -5.41
C CYS A 254 0.68 7.91 -6.57
N GLY A 255 0.57 9.23 -6.69
CA GLY A 255 1.30 9.99 -7.71
C GLY A 255 2.82 9.88 -7.58
N GLY A 256 3.36 9.95 -6.36
CA GLY A 256 4.79 9.78 -6.10
C GLY A 256 5.23 8.33 -6.26
N LEU A 257 4.41 7.39 -5.78
CA LEU A 257 4.64 5.96 -5.91
C LEU A 257 4.76 5.54 -7.36
N TYR A 258 3.76 5.83 -8.20
CA TYR A 258 3.78 5.38 -9.58
C TYR A 258 4.91 6.06 -10.39
N ASP A 259 5.19 7.35 -10.18
CA ASP A 259 6.29 8.04 -10.87
C ASP A 259 7.65 7.40 -10.53
N LYS A 260 7.91 7.10 -9.26
CA LYS A 260 9.17 6.46 -8.86
C LYS A 260 9.24 5.00 -9.29
N LEU A 261 8.15 4.24 -9.16
CA LEU A 261 8.09 2.83 -9.54
C LEU A 261 8.42 2.62 -11.02
N LEU A 262 7.97 3.52 -11.90
CA LEU A 262 8.20 3.44 -13.33
C LEU A 262 9.58 3.92 -13.78
N ARG A 263 10.39 4.45 -12.86
CA ARG A 263 11.77 4.89 -13.11
C ARG A 263 12.84 3.92 -12.64
N CYS A 264 12.50 3.01 -11.72
CA CYS A 264 13.48 2.11 -11.10
C CYS A 264 12.94 0.70 -10.84
N GLY A 265 11.63 0.49 -10.92
CA GLY A 265 10.99 -0.79 -10.65
C GLY A 265 11.00 -1.28 -9.21
N ASP A 266 11.64 -0.54 -8.29
CA ASP A 266 11.75 -0.88 -6.88
C ASP A 266 10.54 -0.36 -6.08
N ILE A 267 9.78 -1.27 -5.47
CA ILE A 267 8.58 -0.92 -4.71
C ILE A 267 8.88 -0.26 -3.36
N ASP A 268 10.02 -0.59 -2.73
CA ASP A 268 10.41 -0.03 -1.44
C ASP A 268 10.71 1.47 -1.62
N GLU A 269 11.45 1.82 -2.68
CA GLU A 269 11.74 3.21 -3.02
C GLU A 269 10.48 3.96 -3.50
N ALA A 270 9.61 3.29 -4.25
CA ALA A 270 8.38 3.88 -4.74
C ALA A 270 7.43 4.28 -3.60
N VAL A 271 7.25 3.42 -2.60
CA VAL A 271 6.41 3.74 -1.43
C VAL A 271 6.96 4.96 -0.71
N ASN A 272 8.28 5.02 -0.48
CA ASN A 272 8.92 6.18 0.15
C ASN A 272 8.76 7.48 -0.64
N ALA A 273 8.92 7.44 -1.97
CA ALA A 273 8.67 8.59 -2.82
C ALA A 273 7.21 9.07 -2.73
N GLY A 274 6.25 8.14 -2.61
CA GLY A 274 4.86 8.45 -2.32
C GLY A 274 4.70 9.19 -0.98
N ARG A 275 5.32 8.68 0.09
CA ARG A 275 5.26 9.30 1.43
C ARG A 275 5.83 10.72 1.40
N LEU A 276 7.05 10.87 0.87
CA LEU A 276 7.74 12.15 0.75
C LEU A 276 6.89 13.17 -0.02
N ARG A 277 6.34 12.77 -1.16
CA ARG A 277 5.50 13.65 -1.97
C ARG A 277 4.25 14.08 -1.21
N SER A 278 3.49 13.14 -0.66
CA SER A 278 2.25 13.47 0.08
C SER A 278 2.49 14.42 1.25
N HIS A 279 3.58 14.21 2.01
CA HIS A 279 3.95 15.05 3.13
C HIS A 279 4.36 16.47 2.68
N THR A 280 5.22 16.58 1.68
CA THR A 280 5.80 17.86 1.24
C THR A 280 4.82 18.71 0.42
N THR A 281 3.95 18.11 -0.39
CA THR A 281 3.03 18.88 -1.25
C THR A 281 1.79 19.35 -0.51
N LEU A 282 1.35 18.61 0.52
CA LEU A 282 0.19 18.99 1.32
C LEU A 282 0.59 19.82 2.54
N ALA A 283 1.81 19.62 3.06
CA ALA A 283 2.39 20.37 4.17
C ALA A 283 1.40 20.58 5.34
N ARG A 284 0.70 19.51 5.73
CA ARG A 284 -0.28 19.53 6.82
C ARG A 284 0.41 19.50 8.17
N GLY A 285 -0.14 20.26 9.11
CA GLY A 285 0.48 20.55 10.40
C GLY A 285 0.75 22.05 10.53
N ASP A 286 1.15 22.46 11.72
CA ASP A 286 1.57 23.82 12.05
C ASP A 286 2.78 23.76 13.00
N GLU A 287 3.11 24.86 13.65
CA GLU A 287 4.27 24.92 14.56
C GLU A 287 4.17 23.91 15.72
N ASP A 288 2.95 23.53 16.12
CA ASP A 288 2.70 22.65 17.26
C ASP A 288 2.25 21.24 16.85
N THR A 289 1.87 21.03 15.59
CA THR A 289 1.27 19.78 15.12
C THR A 289 1.95 19.19 13.88
N ALA A 290 2.13 17.86 13.90
CA ALA A 290 2.69 17.09 12.81
C ALA A 290 1.61 16.28 12.08
N SER A 291 1.65 16.27 10.74
CA SER A 291 0.88 15.29 9.97
C SER A 291 1.51 13.90 10.08
N ILE A 292 0.67 12.91 10.39
CA ILE A 292 1.06 11.49 10.45
C ILE A 292 0.57 10.72 9.22
N GLU A 293 -0.13 11.36 8.28
CA GLU A 293 -0.82 10.68 7.18
C GLU A 293 0.12 9.90 6.25
N TRP A 294 1.38 10.34 6.14
CA TRP A 294 2.40 9.69 5.33
C TRP A 294 2.82 8.31 5.86
N GLY A 295 2.60 8.02 7.15
CA GLY A 295 2.87 6.71 7.75
C GLY A 295 1.72 5.71 7.57
N ILE A 296 0.54 6.16 7.11
CA ILE A 296 -0.64 5.30 6.96
C ILE A 296 -0.49 4.24 5.86
N PRO A 297 0.06 4.57 4.66
CA PRO A 297 0.30 3.57 3.63
C PRO A 297 1.49 2.70 4.01
N VAL A 298 1.28 1.38 4.05
CA VAL A 298 2.29 0.40 4.43
C VAL A 298 2.49 -0.65 3.35
N LEU A 299 3.73 -1.13 3.25
CA LEU A 299 4.13 -2.13 2.27
C LEU A 299 4.26 -3.51 2.93
N TYR A 300 3.54 -4.48 2.39
CA TYR A 300 3.73 -5.90 2.62
C TYR A 300 4.30 -6.53 1.36
N ARG A 301 5.39 -7.30 1.45
CA ARG A 301 5.89 -8.04 0.28
C ARG A 301 6.57 -9.35 0.66
N ALA A 302 6.71 -10.21 -0.33
CA ALA A 302 7.58 -11.37 -0.21
C ALA A 302 9.07 -10.93 -0.12
N PRO A 303 9.94 -11.74 0.52
CA PRO A 303 11.36 -11.40 0.68
C PRO A 303 12.06 -11.00 -0.63
N SER A 304 11.75 -11.69 -1.73
CA SER A 304 12.35 -11.51 -3.06
C SER A 304 11.62 -10.53 -3.97
N ALA A 305 10.60 -9.82 -3.48
CA ALA A 305 9.71 -8.99 -4.28
C ALA A 305 9.99 -7.48 -4.16
N GLN A 306 11.25 -7.10 -3.98
CA GLN A 306 11.68 -5.69 -3.97
C GLN A 306 11.66 -5.09 -5.37
N LEU A 307 12.37 -5.72 -6.32
CA LEU A 307 12.40 -5.28 -7.71
C LEU A 307 11.23 -5.92 -8.47
N LEU A 308 10.12 -5.21 -8.56
CA LEU A 308 8.90 -5.70 -9.22
C LEU A 308 8.96 -5.52 -10.74
N PHE A 309 9.57 -4.43 -11.21
CA PHE A 309 9.61 -4.06 -12.62
C PHE A 309 11.06 -3.81 -13.08
N PRO A 310 11.91 -4.85 -13.16
CA PRO A 310 13.31 -4.72 -13.58
C PRO A 310 13.48 -4.11 -14.97
N GLU A 311 12.43 -4.13 -15.80
CA GLU A 311 12.40 -3.44 -17.09
C GLU A 311 12.55 -1.91 -16.99
N PHE A 312 12.39 -1.33 -15.79
CA PHE A 312 12.62 0.09 -15.51
C PHE A 312 13.88 0.37 -14.68
N ALA A 313 14.63 -0.66 -14.26
CA ALA A 313 15.83 -0.51 -13.42
C ALA A 313 17.10 -0.23 -14.23
#